data_AF-A0A318GXC1-F1
#
_entry.id   AF-A0A318GXC1-F1
#
_cell.length_a   1.000
_cell.length_b   1.000
_cell.length_c   1.000
_cell.angle_alpha   90.00
_cell.angle_beta   90.00
_cell.angle_gamma   90.00
#
_symmetry.space_group_name_H-M   'P 1'
#
loop_
_entity.id
_entity.type
_entity.pdbx_description
1 polymer ?
#
loop_
_entity_poly.entity_id
_entity_poly.type
_entity_poly.pdbx_seq_one_letter_code
_entity_poly.pdbx_strand_id
1 'polypeptide(L)' 'MKISATGRGETMPVTQPQDCKGNTPNARLIACLQADRRVEIEVTGTR' A
#
# COMPACT_ATOMS: atom_id res chain seq x y z
N MET A 1 -6.36 -19.08 15.54
CA MET A 1 -6.15 -17.61 15.57
C MET A 1 -7.20 -16.99 14.66
N LYS A 2 -8.03 -16.06 15.15
CA LYS A 2 -9.13 -15.47 14.35
C LYS A 2 -8.68 -14.26 13.52
N ILE A 3 -7.58 -13.61 13.91
CA ILE A 3 -7.01 -12.42 13.27
C ILE A 3 -5.49 -12.56 13.34
N SER A 4 -4.80 -12.31 12.22
CA SER A 4 -3.34 -12.13 12.15
C SER A 4 -3.00 -10.79 11.51
N ALA A 5 -1.84 -10.23 11.85
CA ALA A 5 -1.38 -8.96 11.31
C ALA A 5 0.06 -9.10 10.79
N THR A 6 0.30 -8.62 9.57
CA THR A 6 1.62 -8.67 8.91
C THR A 6 1.95 -7.30 8.34
N GLY A 7 3.08 -6.73 8.73
CA GLY A 7 3.61 -5.50 8.12
C GLY A 7 4.22 -5.80 6.75
N ARG A 8 3.71 -5.15 5.70
CA ARG A 8 4.20 -5.34 4.32
C ARG A 8 5.16 -4.26 3.84
N GLY A 9 5.25 -3.13 4.54
CA GLY A 9 6.10 -2.01 4.13
C GLY A 9 5.83 -1.61 2.69
N GLU A 10 6.90 -1.41 1.92
CA GLU A 10 6.85 -0.95 0.53
C GLU A 10 6.83 -2.10 -0.50
N THR A 11 6.67 -3.36 -0.05
CA THR A 11 6.83 -4.54 -0.93
C THR A 11 5.64 -4.82 -1.85
N MET A 12 4.48 -4.19 -1.60
CA MET A 12 3.26 -4.39 -2.39
C MET A 12 2.57 -3.04 -2.72
N PRO A 13 3.22 -2.17 -3.51
CA PRO A 13 2.61 -0.93 -3.97
C PRO A 13 1.47 -1.23 -4.96
N VAL A 14 0.40 -0.44 -4.87
CA VAL A 14 -0.67 -0.39 -5.87
C VAL A 14 -0.38 0.67 -6.92
N THR A 15 0.43 1.68 -6.61
CA THR A 15 0.87 2.66 -7.60
C THR A 15 1.91 2.05 -8.54
N GLN A 16 1.89 2.48 -9.80
CA GLN A 16 2.92 2.08 -10.76
C GLN A 16 3.98 3.19 -10.85
N PRO A 17 5.28 2.86 -11.00
CA PRO A 17 6.35 3.86 -11.01
C PRO A 17 6.20 4.97 -12.06
N GLN A 18 5.53 4.66 -13.18
CA GLN A 18 5.24 5.63 -14.24
C GLN A 18 4.14 6.64 -13.88
N ASP A 19 3.24 6.29 -12.96
CA ASP A 19 2.10 7.13 -12.55
C ASP A 19 2.57 8.21 -11.56
N CYS A 20 3.50 7.86 -10.68
CA CYS A 20 4.06 8.76 -9.67
C CYS A 20 5.55 9.02 -9.90
N LYS A 21 5.85 10.02 -10.73
CA LYS A 21 7.23 10.36 -11.11
C LYS A 21 8.00 11.10 -10.02
N GLY A 22 9.23 10.65 -9.79
CA GLY A 22 10.21 11.28 -8.92
C GLY A 22 10.62 10.36 -7.78
N ASN A 23 11.84 10.56 -7.26
CA ASN A 23 12.43 9.79 -6.17
C ASN A 23 12.78 10.67 -4.95
N THR A 24 12.54 11.98 -5.05
CA THR A 24 12.79 12.94 -3.96
C THR A 24 11.47 13.34 -3.31
N PRO A 25 11.37 13.31 -1.98
CA PRO A 25 10.14 13.69 -1.27
C PRO A 25 9.71 15.12 -1.61
N ASN A 26 8.48 15.25 -2.09
CA ASN A 26 7.82 16.54 -2.30
C ASN A 26 6.31 16.35 -2.15
N ALA A 27 5.57 17.44 -1.92
CA ALA A 27 4.13 17.39 -1.65
C ALA A 27 3.35 16.65 -2.76
N ARG A 28 3.72 16.86 -4.04
CA ARG A 28 3.07 16.21 -5.19
C ARG A 28 3.31 14.70 -5.21
N LEU A 29 4.55 14.27 -5.00
CA LEU A 29 4.92 12.86 -4.98
C LEU A 29 4.27 12.13 -3.79
N ILE A 30 4.27 12.77 -2.61
CA ILE A 30 3.63 12.24 -1.40
C ILE A 30 2.12 12.06 -1.63
N ALA A 31 1.47 13.05 -2.25
CA ALA A 31 0.06 13.01 -2.60
C ALA A 31 -0.24 11.90 -3.63
N CYS A 32 0.59 11.76 -4.66
CA CYS A 32 0.45 10.71 -5.67
C CYS A 32 0.55 9.31 -5.07
N LEU A 33 1.55 9.08 -4.21
CA LEU A 33 1.81 7.79 -3.55
C LEU A 33 0.87 7.52 -2.35
N GLN A 34 -0.16 8.34 -2.11
CA GLN A 34 -1.09 8.14 -0.97
C GLN A 34 -1.74 6.74 -0.98
N ALA A 35 -2.08 6.21 -2.16
CA ALA A 35 -2.77 4.93 -2.28
C ALA A 35 -1.97 3.74 -1.73
N ASP A 36 -0.64 3.82 -1.69
CA ASP A 36 0.21 2.75 -1.15
C ASP A 36 0.16 2.69 0.39
N ARG A 37 -0.17 3.80 1.06
CA ARG A 37 -0.30 3.87 2.52
C ARG A 37 -1.68 3.36 2.95
N ARG A 38 -1.89 2.06 2.79
CA ARG A 38 -3.17 1.38 3.05
C ARG A 38 -3.03 0.19 3.99
N VAL A 39 -4.17 -0.26 4.50
CA VAL A 39 -4.32 -1.52 5.23
C VAL A 39 -5.26 -2.41 4.43
N GLU A 40 -4.84 -3.64 4.16
CA GLU A 40 -5.68 -4.67 3.53
C GLU A 40 -6.24 -5.61 4.59
N ILE A 41 -7.52 -5.98 4.46
CA ILE A 41 -8.21 -6.93 5.32
C ILE A 41 -8.72 -8.07 4.44
N GLU A 42 -8.22 -9.28 4.69
CA GLU A 42 -8.67 -10.50 4.02
C GLU A 42 -9.46 -11.37 5.00
N VAL A 43 -10.66 -11.80 4.61
CA VAL A 43 -11.54 -12.64 5.42
C VAL A 43 -11.80 -13.94 4.67
N THR A 44 -11.45 -15.07 5.28
CA THR A 44 -11.70 -16.41 4.74
C THR A 44 -12.65 -17.18 5.64
N GLY A 45 -13.59 -17.94 5.05
CA GLY A 45 -14.57 -18.74 5.78
C GLY A 45 -15.12 -19.87 4.92
N THR A 46 -15.38 -21.02 5.54
CA THR A 46 -16.03 -22.18 4.92
C THR A 46 -17.46 -22.31 5.45
N ARG A 47 -18.35 -22.89 4.64
CA ARG A 47 -19.77 -23.07 4.98
C ARG A 47 -19.98 -24.06 6.13
#